data_AF-A0A3R9S0S6-F1
#
_entry.id   AF-A0A3R9S0S6-F1
#
_cell.length_a   1.000
_cell.length_b   1.000
_cell.length_c   1.000
_cell.angle_alpha   90.00
_cell.angle_beta   90.00
_cell.angle_gamma   90.00
#
_symmetry.space_group_name_H-M   'P 1'
#
loop_
_entity.id
_entity.type
_entity.pdbx_description
1 polymer ?
#
loop_
_entity_poly.entity_id
_entity_poly.type
_entity_poly.pdbx_seq_one_letter_code
_entity_poly.pdbx_strand_id
1 'polypeptide(L)'
;MSPRKQGYFFVLVTMCIWGGFTLFARLNAQWHISAWDIAALRFAIALLILMPILIYKKDLAFLWSKHAVILALIGGVIYCLTVYTAFLYAPAAHAAIFLNGCIPICTAIAAYILFRQPFDKHTWVSLAIMITALALMSVLMLQGNASAFGMGDLLLFISAIWWGIFTVLLKQWKLSAWHSMASVAIWSAIIYLPIYALFLPKHFMEVSSVHLAIQGIFHGVFVVIIATLTYVAAIQRLGAFKTGSIVTLAPFIAAILAVPLLDESLSPSIVVGLVGMGIGALQPWRWFRQDSLAQKIQQQNKQD
;
A
#
# COMPACT_ATOMS: atom_id res chain seq x y z
N MET A 1 -22.63 -3.77 17.77
CA MET A 1 -21.38 -3.00 18.02
C MET A 1 -21.64 -1.52 17.69
N SER A 2 -21.09 -0.57 18.45
CA SER A 2 -21.22 0.84 18.09
C SER A 2 -20.49 1.15 16.76
N PRO A 3 -20.91 2.18 16.00
CA PRO A 3 -20.26 2.54 14.72
C PRO A 3 -18.75 2.74 14.86
N ARG A 4 -18.30 3.31 15.98
CA ARG A 4 -16.88 3.47 16.30
C ARG A 4 -16.15 2.14 16.51
N LYS A 5 -16.75 1.18 17.23
CA LYS A 5 -16.16 -0.17 17.40
C LYS A 5 -16.07 -0.92 16.07
N GLN A 6 -17.08 -0.80 15.21
CA GLN A 6 -17.04 -1.35 13.85
C GLN A 6 -15.92 -0.72 13.02
N GLY A 7 -15.73 0.60 13.13
CA GLY A 7 -14.65 1.30 12.44
C GLY A 7 -13.28 0.75 12.78
N TYR A 8 -12.98 0.56 14.07
CA TYR A 8 -11.71 -0.04 14.50
C TYR A 8 -11.54 -1.49 14.05
N PHE A 9 -12.62 -2.27 14.06
CA PHE A 9 -12.59 -3.64 13.52
C PHE A 9 -12.22 -3.65 12.03
N PHE A 10 -12.81 -2.76 11.22
CA PHE A 10 -12.47 -2.67 9.80
C PHE A 10 -11.04 -2.18 9.54
N VAL A 11 -10.53 -1.26 10.36
CA VAL A 11 -9.12 -0.87 10.32
C VAL A 11 -8.23 -2.06 10.60
N LEU A 12 -8.52 -2.84 11.65
CA LEU A 12 -7.75 -4.03 12.01
C LEU A 12 -7.70 -5.04 10.86
N VAL A 13 -8.86 -5.35 10.25
CA VAL A 13 -8.93 -6.25 9.10
C VAL A 13 -8.07 -5.72 7.94
N THR A 14 -8.18 -4.43 7.63
CA THR A 14 -7.38 -3.79 6.58
C THR A 14 -5.89 -3.93 6.87
N MET A 15 -5.47 -3.68 8.11
CA MET A 15 -4.07 -3.78 8.52
C MET A 15 -3.54 -5.20 8.45
N CYS A 16 -4.33 -6.20 8.86
CA CYS A 16 -3.93 -7.60 8.75
C CYS A 16 -3.73 -7.99 7.28
N ILE A 17 -4.60 -7.54 6.38
CA ILE A 17 -4.47 -7.86 4.95
C ILE A 17 -3.31 -7.11 4.30
N TRP A 18 -3.16 -5.80 4.54
CA TRP A 18 -2.06 -5.02 3.95
C TRP A 18 -0.70 -5.34 4.57
N GLY A 19 -0.64 -5.69 5.85
CA GLY A 19 0.57 -6.26 6.46
C GLY A 19 0.86 -7.64 5.87
N GLY A 20 -0.16 -8.48 5.73
CA GLY A 20 -0.05 -9.78 5.06
C GLY A 20 0.40 -9.67 3.60
N PHE A 21 0.02 -8.61 2.87
CA PHE A 21 0.50 -8.36 1.51
C PHE A 21 2.03 -8.41 1.43
N THR A 22 2.74 -7.75 2.34
CA THR A 22 4.20 -7.76 2.39
C THR A 22 4.74 -9.18 2.62
N LEU A 23 4.15 -9.91 3.57
CA LEU A 23 4.59 -11.27 3.90
C LEU A 23 4.34 -12.26 2.76
N PHE A 24 3.13 -12.29 2.21
CA PHE A 24 2.75 -13.18 1.12
C PHE A 24 3.46 -12.81 -0.19
N ALA A 25 3.69 -11.52 -0.46
CA ALA A 25 4.49 -11.10 -1.60
C ALA A 25 5.93 -11.58 -1.48
N ARG A 26 6.54 -11.49 -0.28
CA ARG A 26 7.88 -12.03 -0.01
C ARG A 26 7.93 -13.55 -0.12
N LEU A 27 6.88 -14.24 0.33
CA LEU A 27 6.76 -15.69 0.29
C LEU A 27 6.76 -16.25 -1.15
N ASN A 28 6.37 -15.45 -2.15
CA ASN A 28 6.49 -15.84 -3.56
C ASN A 28 7.93 -16.21 -3.95
N ALA A 29 8.94 -15.58 -3.35
CA ALA A 29 10.34 -15.91 -3.60
C ALA A 29 10.68 -17.33 -3.13
N GLN A 30 10.13 -17.76 -1.99
CA GLN A 30 10.32 -19.11 -1.44
C GLN A 30 9.51 -20.15 -2.20
N TRP A 31 8.33 -19.78 -2.70
CA TRP A 31 7.45 -20.64 -3.48
C TRP A 31 7.73 -20.64 -4.98
N HIS A 32 8.80 -19.95 -5.41
CA HIS A 32 9.20 -19.81 -6.80
C HIS A 32 8.10 -19.27 -7.73
N ILE A 33 7.20 -18.43 -7.18
CA ILE A 33 6.14 -17.78 -7.95
C ILE A 33 6.72 -16.51 -8.58
N SER A 34 6.70 -16.43 -9.90
CA SER A 34 7.21 -15.24 -10.60
C SER A 34 6.30 -14.03 -10.37
N ALA A 35 6.88 -12.83 -10.44
CA ALA A 35 6.14 -11.57 -10.36
C ALA A 35 5.07 -11.44 -11.46
N TRP A 36 5.30 -12.08 -12.62
CA TRP A 36 4.37 -12.09 -13.74
C TRP A 36 3.13 -12.93 -13.43
N ASP A 37 3.34 -14.13 -12.92
CA ASP A 37 2.26 -15.09 -12.62
C ASP A 37 1.34 -14.54 -11.51
N ILE A 38 1.91 -13.99 -10.43
CA ILE A 38 1.11 -13.45 -9.33
C ILE A 38 0.32 -12.20 -9.73
N ALA A 39 0.89 -11.33 -10.58
CA ALA A 39 0.17 -10.18 -11.12
C ALA A 39 -1.01 -10.64 -12.01
N ALA A 40 -0.78 -11.64 -12.86
CA ALA A 40 -1.82 -12.19 -13.73
C ALA A 40 -2.95 -12.79 -12.90
N LEU A 41 -2.62 -13.62 -11.91
CA LEU A 41 -3.60 -14.28 -11.06
C LEU A 41 -4.43 -13.27 -10.26
N ARG A 42 -3.78 -12.26 -9.67
CA ARG A 42 -4.45 -11.16 -8.97
C ARG A 42 -5.47 -10.45 -9.85
N PHE A 43 -5.06 -10.05 -11.05
CA PHE A 43 -5.93 -9.29 -11.95
C PHE A 43 -7.04 -10.15 -12.57
N ALA A 44 -6.75 -11.40 -12.90
CA ALA A 44 -7.75 -12.34 -13.40
C ALA A 44 -8.86 -12.58 -12.37
N ILE A 45 -8.50 -12.88 -11.12
CA ILE A 45 -9.48 -13.10 -10.04
C ILE A 45 -10.29 -11.83 -9.77
N ALA A 46 -9.63 -10.67 -9.70
CA ALA A 46 -10.33 -9.41 -9.49
C ALA A 46 -11.29 -9.08 -10.64
N LEU A 47 -10.91 -9.33 -11.89
CA LEU A 47 -11.78 -9.16 -13.06
C LEU A 47 -13.00 -10.08 -13.00
N LEU A 48 -12.77 -11.37 -12.72
CA LEU A 48 -13.84 -12.38 -12.65
C LEU A 48 -14.88 -12.06 -11.57
N ILE A 49 -14.48 -11.43 -10.48
CA ILE A 49 -15.40 -11.07 -9.39
C ILE A 49 -16.05 -9.71 -9.64
N LEU A 50 -15.26 -8.68 -9.98
CA LEU A 50 -15.76 -7.31 -10.04
C LEU A 50 -16.56 -7.03 -11.32
N MET A 51 -16.16 -7.57 -12.47
CA MET A 51 -16.85 -7.27 -13.73
C MET A 51 -18.33 -7.68 -13.72
N PRO A 52 -18.72 -8.90 -13.28
CA PRO A 52 -20.13 -9.27 -13.17
C PRO A 52 -20.92 -8.36 -12.23
N ILE A 53 -20.31 -7.93 -11.12
CA ILE A 53 -20.94 -7.01 -10.15
C ILE A 53 -21.22 -5.65 -10.81
N LEU A 54 -20.28 -5.12 -11.58
CA LEU A 54 -20.45 -3.84 -12.28
C LEU A 54 -21.49 -3.93 -13.39
N ILE A 55 -21.50 -5.03 -14.16
CA ILE A 55 -22.51 -5.29 -15.20
C ILE A 55 -23.91 -5.36 -14.56
N TYR A 56 -24.06 -6.14 -13.48
CA TYR A 56 -25.33 -6.29 -12.77
C TYR A 56 -25.84 -4.95 -12.22
N LYS A 57 -24.95 -4.14 -11.65
CA LYS A 57 -25.28 -2.80 -11.14
C LYS A 57 -25.42 -1.73 -12.23
N LYS A 58 -25.13 -2.06 -13.49
CA LYS A 58 -25.04 -1.12 -14.63
C LYS A 58 -24.09 0.05 -14.36
N ASP A 59 -23.07 -0.18 -13.55
CA ASP A 59 -22.08 0.81 -13.10
C ASP A 59 -20.78 0.65 -13.88
N LEU A 60 -20.80 1.04 -15.16
CA LEU A 60 -19.67 0.89 -16.09
C LEU A 60 -19.19 2.23 -16.66
N ALA A 61 -19.96 3.31 -16.47
CA ALA A 61 -19.69 4.60 -17.10
C ALA A 61 -18.31 5.16 -16.75
N PHE A 62 -17.85 4.97 -15.50
CA PHE A 62 -16.56 5.47 -15.05
C PHE A 62 -15.36 4.81 -15.75
N LEU A 63 -15.51 3.59 -16.27
CA LEU A 63 -14.44 2.86 -16.95
C LEU A 63 -14.03 3.53 -18.26
N TRP A 64 -14.92 4.28 -18.91
CA TRP A 64 -14.65 5.00 -20.15
C TRP A 64 -13.76 6.25 -19.95
N SER A 65 -13.47 6.63 -18.70
CA SER A 65 -12.61 7.76 -18.42
C SER A 65 -11.13 7.41 -18.66
N LYS A 66 -10.39 8.28 -19.35
CA LYS A 66 -8.93 8.20 -19.44
C LYS A 66 -8.24 8.10 -18.07
N HIS A 67 -8.85 8.71 -17.05
CA HIS A 67 -8.35 8.67 -15.67
C HIS A 67 -8.37 7.25 -15.10
N ALA A 68 -9.42 6.47 -15.40
CA ALA A 68 -9.53 5.08 -14.97
C ALA A 68 -8.37 4.23 -15.53
N VAL A 69 -8.05 4.40 -16.81
CA VAL A 69 -6.95 3.70 -17.49
C VAL A 69 -5.58 4.12 -16.91
N ILE A 70 -5.34 5.42 -16.73
CA ILE A 70 -4.06 5.91 -16.19
C ILE A 70 -3.84 5.41 -14.76
N LEU A 71 -4.87 5.45 -13.91
CA LEU A 71 -4.81 4.91 -12.55
C LEU A 71 -4.47 3.41 -12.57
N ALA A 72 -5.07 2.64 -13.48
CA ALA A 72 -4.81 1.21 -13.61
C ALA A 72 -3.42 0.88 -14.13
N LEU A 73 -2.86 1.71 -15.01
CA LEU A 73 -1.48 1.54 -15.46
C LEU A 73 -0.49 1.83 -14.33
N ILE A 74 -0.63 2.97 -13.65
CA ILE A 74 0.33 3.42 -12.63
C ILE A 74 0.19 2.62 -11.33
N GLY A 75 -0.99 2.63 -10.72
CA GLY A 75 -1.23 1.99 -9.42
C GLY A 75 -1.56 0.50 -9.51
N GLY A 76 -1.89 0.01 -10.71
CA GLY A 76 -2.15 -1.40 -10.98
C GLY A 76 -0.94 -2.09 -11.58
N VAL A 77 -0.78 -2.04 -12.91
CA VAL A 77 0.18 -2.86 -13.66
C VAL A 77 1.63 -2.52 -13.28
N ILE A 78 2.05 -1.25 -13.45
CA ILE A 78 3.45 -0.83 -13.24
C ILE A 78 3.84 -1.04 -11.76
N TYR A 79 3.00 -0.57 -10.84
CA TYR A 79 3.21 -0.76 -9.42
C TYR A 79 3.30 -2.25 -9.03
N CYS A 80 2.32 -3.08 -9.43
CA CYS A 80 2.30 -4.50 -9.05
C CYS A 80 3.53 -5.25 -9.58
N LEU A 81 3.89 -5.02 -10.83
CA LEU A 81 5.07 -5.67 -11.42
C LEU A 81 6.35 -5.25 -10.71
N THR A 82 6.51 -3.96 -10.43
CA THR A 82 7.69 -3.44 -9.74
C THR A 82 7.77 -4.02 -8.31
N VAL A 83 6.66 -3.98 -7.56
CA VAL A 83 6.66 -4.37 -6.14
C VAL A 83 6.80 -5.89 -5.97
N TYR A 84 6.12 -6.70 -6.78
CA TYR A 84 6.29 -8.16 -6.71
C TYR A 84 7.69 -8.58 -7.11
N THR A 85 8.27 -7.94 -8.13
CA THR A 85 9.67 -8.19 -8.50
C THR A 85 10.60 -7.77 -7.36
N ALA A 86 10.33 -6.65 -6.69
CA ALA A 86 11.12 -6.18 -5.56
C ALA A 86 11.20 -7.24 -4.44
N PHE A 87 10.06 -7.86 -4.11
CA PHE A 87 9.98 -8.90 -3.08
C PHE A 87 10.66 -10.22 -3.44
N LEU A 88 11.05 -10.44 -4.70
CA LEU A 88 11.93 -11.56 -5.07
C LEU A 88 13.36 -11.34 -4.57
N TYR A 89 13.79 -10.08 -4.44
CA TYR A 89 15.19 -9.71 -4.17
C TYR A 89 15.40 -9.00 -2.82
N ALA A 90 14.36 -8.45 -2.19
CA ALA A 90 14.45 -7.74 -0.92
C ALA A 90 13.65 -8.43 0.20
N PRO A 91 14.15 -8.38 1.45
CA PRO A 91 13.41 -8.82 2.63
C PRO A 91 12.10 -8.05 2.86
N ALA A 92 11.15 -8.67 3.56
CA ALA A 92 9.89 -8.03 3.95
C ALA A 92 10.13 -6.79 4.83
N ALA A 93 11.13 -6.82 5.71
CA ALA A 93 11.45 -5.70 6.59
C ALA A 93 11.87 -4.43 5.83
N HIS A 94 12.59 -4.57 4.72
CA HIS A 94 13.01 -3.44 3.89
C HIS A 94 11.81 -2.72 3.25
N ALA A 95 10.75 -3.46 2.89
CA ALA A 95 9.54 -2.89 2.31
C ALA A 95 8.73 -2.01 3.28
N ALA A 96 8.85 -2.22 4.59
CA ALA A 96 8.22 -1.32 5.56
C ALA A 96 8.85 0.10 5.51
N ILE A 97 10.10 0.22 5.04
CA ILE A 97 10.85 1.47 4.98
C ILE A 97 10.88 2.03 3.55
N PHE A 98 11.46 1.29 2.61
CA PHE A 98 11.70 1.76 1.24
C PHE A 98 10.43 1.83 0.40
N LEU A 99 9.45 0.98 0.67
CA LEU A 99 8.13 1.08 0.06
C LEU A 99 7.22 1.95 0.93
N ASN A 100 6.78 1.41 2.07
CA ASN A 100 5.69 2.03 2.83
C ASN A 100 6.11 3.32 3.53
N GLY A 101 7.30 3.33 4.13
CA GLY A 101 7.89 4.54 4.72
C GLY A 101 8.13 5.63 3.68
N CYS A 102 8.49 5.30 2.44
CA CYS A 102 8.75 6.34 1.43
C CYS A 102 7.50 6.85 0.70
N ILE A 103 6.36 6.13 0.74
CA ILE A 103 5.12 6.56 0.08
C ILE A 103 4.71 8.00 0.44
N PRO A 104 4.68 8.44 1.72
CA PRO A 104 4.33 9.82 2.04
C PRO A 104 5.29 10.86 1.45
N ILE A 105 6.60 10.54 1.39
CA ILE A 105 7.61 11.39 0.76
C ILE A 105 7.33 11.51 -0.74
N CYS A 106 7.19 10.37 -1.42
CA CYS A 106 6.89 10.32 -2.85
C CYS A 106 5.57 11.01 -3.20
N THR A 107 4.54 10.84 -2.36
CA THR A 107 3.23 11.49 -2.51
C THR A 107 3.36 13.00 -2.39
N ALA A 108 4.09 13.49 -1.39
CA ALA A 108 4.33 14.92 -1.20
C ALA A 108 5.05 15.53 -2.40
N ILE A 109 6.13 14.89 -2.86
CA ILE A 109 6.89 15.33 -4.03
C ILE A 109 6.02 15.33 -5.29
N ALA A 110 5.27 14.26 -5.54
CA ALA A 110 4.36 14.17 -6.69
C ALA A 110 3.25 15.23 -6.64
N ALA A 111 2.70 15.54 -5.46
CA ALA A 111 1.68 16.57 -5.31
C ALA A 111 2.21 17.97 -5.65
N TYR A 112 3.46 18.25 -5.27
CA TYR A 112 4.13 19.50 -5.61
C TYR A 112 4.50 19.58 -7.10
N ILE A 113 5.09 18.53 -7.68
CA ILE A 113 5.52 18.54 -9.08
C ILE A 113 4.32 18.59 -10.04
N LEU A 114 3.29 17.76 -9.81
CA LEU A 114 2.16 17.63 -10.73
C LEU A 114 1.12 18.74 -10.58
N PHE A 115 0.91 19.22 -9.35
CA PHE A 115 -0.21 20.13 -9.03
C PHE A 115 0.20 21.39 -8.26
N ARG A 116 1.50 21.60 -7.99
CA ARG A 116 2.04 22.74 -7.23
C ARG A 116 1.33 22.96 -5.89
N GLN A 117 0.91 21.88 -5.24
CA GLN A 117 0.24 21.95 -3.95
C GLN A 117 1.27 22.38 -2.87
N PRO A 118 0.99 23.45 -2.10
CA PRO A 118 1.91 23.89 -1.05
C PRO A 118 1.89 22.92 0.13
N PHE A 119 3.06 22.74 0.75
CA PHE A 119 3.20 21.95 1.96
C PHE A 119 2.80 22.76 3.20
N ASP A 120 2.02 22.14 4.09
CA ASP A 120 1.83 22.71 5.42
C ASP A 120 3.07 22.46 6.32
N LYS A 121 3.20 23.23 7.40
CA LYS A 121 4.35 23.16 8.32
C LYS A 121 4.53 21.76 8.95
N HIS A 122 3.44 21.03 9.21
CA HIS A 122 3.53 19.71 9.83
C HIS A 122 3.96 18.63 8.83
N THR A 123 3.58 18.80 7.56
CA THR A 123 4.04 17.93 6.47
C THR A 123 5.55 18.10 6.29
N TRP A 124 6.07 19.32 6.37
CA TRP A 124 7.52 19.55 6.37
C TRP A 124 8.25 18.84 7.52
N VAL A 125 7.75 18.97 8.75
CA VAL A 125 8.35 18.29 9.92
C VAL A 125 8.33 16.76 9.75
N SER A 126 7.21 16.22 9.27
CA SER A 126 7.05 14.79 8.96
C SER A 126 8.08 14.32 7.94
N LEU A 127 8.22 15.03 6.81
CA LEU A 127 9.19 14.69 5.78
C LEU A 127 10.63 14.76 6.29
N ALA A 128 10.98 15.77 7.08
CA ALA A 128 12.31 15.90 7.67
C ALA A 128 12.64 14.69 8.55
N ILE A 129 11.73 14.29 9.44
CA ILE A 129 11.92 13.09 10.30
C ILE A 129 12.15 11.85 9.46
N MET A 130 11.33 11.65 8.41
CA MET A 130 11.40 10.44 7.58
C MET A 130 12.68 10.39 6.75
N ILE A 131 13.12 11.52 6.20
CA ILE A 131 14.38 11.61 5.45
C ILE A 131 15.58 11.38 6.38
N THR A 132 15.57 11.96 7.57
CA THR A 132 16.64 11.73 8.57
C THR A 132 16.68 10.28 9.01
N ALA A 133 15.52 9.65 9.26
CA ALA A 133 15.43 8.24 9.61
C ALA A 133 15.97 7.34 8.50
N LEU A 134 15.61 7.62 7.25
CA LEU A 134 16.11 6.91 6.08
C LEU A 134 17.63 7.04 5.96
N ALA A 135 18.17 8.25 6.07
CA ALA A 135 19.59 8.51 5.98
C ALA A 135 20.38 7.80 7.10
N LEU A 136 19.90 7.91 8.35
CA LEU A 136 20.54 7.27 9.50
C LEU A 136 20.54 5.74 9.36
N MET A 137 19.39 5.15 9.04
CA MET A 137 19.30 3.71 8.78
C MET A 137 20.28 3.30 7.67
N SER A 138 20.34 4.06 6.57
CA SER A 138 21.20 3.71 5.45
C SER A 138 22.69 3.75 5.80
N VAL A 139 23.12 4.75 6.58
CA VAL A 139 24.51 4.82 7.08
C VAL A 139 24.82 3.62 7.97
N LEU A 140 23.94 3.28 8.91
CA LEU A 140 24.13 2.14 9.82
C LEU A 140 24.18 0.80 9.07
N MET A 141 23.37 0.64 8.02
CA MET A 141 23.40 -0.56 7.19
C MET A 141 24.73 -0.68 6.43
N LEU A 142 25.22 0.40 5.81
CA LEU A 142 26.49 0.40 5.07
C LEU A 142 27.70 0.16 5.98
N GLN A 143 27.66 0.63 7.23
CA GLN A 143 28.71 0.35 8.23
C GLN A 143 28.73 -1.13 8.65
N GLY A 144 27.56 -1.78 8.72
CA GLY A 144 27.46 -3.20 9.08
C GLY A 144 27.74 -4.17 7.92
N ASN A 145 27.51 -3.76 6.67
CA ASN A 145 27.75 -4.56 5.48
C ASN A 145 27.92 -3.69 4.22
N ALA A 146 29.02 -3.84 3.48
CA ALA A 146 29.28 -3.09 2.25
C ALA A 146 28.28 -3.39 1.11
N SER A 147 27.58 -4.54 1.17
CA SER A 147 26.53 -4.96 0.23
C SER A 147 25.11 -4.79 0.81
N ALA A 148 24.93 -3.76 1.64
CA ALA A 148 23.68 -3.52 2.37
C ALA A 148 22.43 -3.27 1.49
N PHE A 149 22.60 -2.86 0.23
CA PHE A 149 21.50 -2.54 -0.68
C PHE A 149 21.58 -3.34 -1.97
N GLY A 150 20.42 -3.78 -2.45
CA GLY A 150 20.29 -4.53 -3.70
C GLY A 150 19.23 -3.98 -4.65
N MET A 151 19.05 -4.69 -5.76
CA MET A 151 18.02 -4.38 -6.76
C MET A 151 16.61 -4.35 -6.14
N GLY A 152 16.33 -5.22 -5.18
CA GLY A 152 15.04 -5.26 -4.49
C GLY A 152 14.72 -3.94 -3.77
N ASP A 153 15.70 -3.32 -3.11
CA ASP A 153 15.51 -2.06 -2.38
C ASP A 153 15.20 -0.90 -3.33
N LEU A 154 15.92 -0.86 -4.45
CA LEU A 154 15.66 0.11 -5.52
C LEU A 154 14.24 -0.07 -6.07
N LEU A 155 13.82 -1.30 -6.34
CA LEU A 155 12.48 -1.59 -6.84
C LEU A 155 11.38 -1.27 -5.80
N LEU A 156 11.64 -1.49 -4.51
CA LEU A 156 10.73 -1.08 -3.43
C LEU A 156 10.54 0.44 -3.42
N PHE A 157 11.64 1.20 -3.55
CA PHE A 157 11.59 2.66 -3.62
C PHE A 157 10.88 3.16 -4.90
N ILE A 158 11.17 2.57 -6.06
CA ILE A 158 10.45 2.88 -7.31
C ILE A 158 8.94 2.57 -7.16
N SER A 159 8.60 1.49 -6.48
CA SER A 159 7.20 1.15 -6.18
C SER A 159 6.55 2.21 -5.30
N ALA A 160 7.26 2.79 -4.33
CA ALA A 160 6.79 3.92 -3.54
C ALA A 160 6.52 5.17 -4.39
N ILE A 161 7.37 5.43 -5.41
CA ILE A 161 7.16 6.53 -6.36
C ILE A 161 5.86 6.34 -7.13
N TRP A 162 5.65 5.15 -7.73
CA TRP A 162 4.44 4.85 -8.49
C TRP A 162 3.19 4.98 -7.62
N TRP A 163 3.24 4.44 -6.40
CA TRP A 163 2.12 4.52 -5.47
C TRP A 163 1.86 5.95 -4.98
N GLY A 164 2.91 6.74 -4.79
CA GLY A 164 2.81 8.16 -4.46
C GLY A 164 2.13 8.96 -5.56
N ILE A 165 2.56 8.79 -6.81
CA ILE A 165 1.91 9.40 -7.99
C ILE A 165 0.45 8.97 -8.07
N PHE A 166 0.17 7.67 -7.96
CA PHE A 166 -1.18 7.12 -7.96
C PHE A 166 -2.06 7.79 -6.89
N THR A 167 -1.56 7.93 -5.67
CA THR A 167 -2.30 8.55 -4.55
C THR A 167 -2.65 10.00 -4.82
N VAL A 168 -1.75 10.77 -5.44
CA VAL A 168 -2.01 12.17 -5.81
C VAL A 168 -3.05 12.26 -6.93
N LEU A 169 -2.91 11.45 -7.98
CA LEU A 169 -3.86 11.42 -9.11
C LEU A 169 -5.26 11.00 -8.65
N LEU A 170 -5.33 9.99 -7.78
CA LEU A 170 -6.55 9.52 -7.15
C LEU A 170 -7.29 10.67 -6.43
N LYS A 171 -6.55 11.44 -5.61
CA LYS A 171 -7.10 12.59 -4.89
C LYS A 171 -7.55 13.70 -5.84
N GLN A 172 -6.79 13.98 -6.90
CA GLN A 172 -7.10 15.05 -7.84
C GLN A 172 -8.33 14.74 -8.71
N TRP A 173 -8.46 13.50 -9.17
CA TRP A 173 -9.51 13.10 -10.12
C TRP A 173 -10.84 12.75 -9.45
N LYS A 174 -10.89 12.77 -8.11
CA LYS A 174 -12.12 12.68 -7.29
C LYS A 174 -12.99 11.46 -7.62
N LEU A 175 -12.39 10.38 -8.12
CA LEU A 175 -13.07 9.10 -8.26
C LEU A 175 -13.39 8.57 -6.86
N SER A 176 -14.57 7.97 -6.70
CA SER A 176 -14.90 7.29 -5.45
C SER A 176 -13.89 6.16 -5.21
N ALA A 177 -13.66 5.79 -3.95
CA ALA A 177 -12.76 4.68 -3.64
C ALA A 177 -13.16 3.37 -4.36
N TRP A 178 -14.48 3.13 -4.48
CA TRP A 178 -15.05 2.01 -5.23
C TRP A 178 -14.68 2.08 -6.72
N HIS A 179 -14.99 3.20 -7.40
CA HIS A 179 -14.70 3.36 -8.84
C HIS A 179 -13.20 3.31 -9.12
N SER A 180 -12.38 3.84 -8.23
CA SER A 180 -10.92 3.83 -8.39
C SER A 180 -10.35 2.41 -8.31
N MET A 181 -10.77 1.65 -7.30
CA MET A 181 -10.38 0.25 -7.14
C MET A 181 -10.86 -0.60 -8.32
N ALA A 182 -12.12 -0.46 -8.71
CA ALA A 182 -12.69 -1.17 -9.84
C ALA A 182 -11.98 -0.80 -11.15
N SER A 183 -11.65 0.48 -11.36
CA SER A 183 -10.87 0.92 -12.51
C SER A 183 -9.52 0.22 -12.57
N VAL A 184 -8.78 0.21 -11.45
CA VAL A 184 -7.48 -0.44 -11.36
C VAL A 184 -7.61 -1.92 -11.67
N ALA A 185 -8.52 -2.63 -11.02
CA ALA A 185 -8.68 -4.07 -11.24
C ALA A 185 -9.05 -4.43 -12.70
N ILE A 186 -10.07 -3.77 -13.25
CA ILE A 186 -10.61 -4.10 -14.58
C ILE A 186 -9.62 -3.73 -15.68
N TRP A 187 -9.12 -2.48 -15.69
CA TRP A 187 -8.20 -2.06 -16.75
C TRP A 187 -6.83 -2.71 -16.63
N SER A 188 -6.32 -2.98 -15.42
CA SER A 188 -5.10 -3.76 -15.29
C SER A 188 -5.28 -5.17 -15.83
N ALA A 189 -6.42 -5.82 -15.59
CA ALA A 189 -6.68 -7.15 -16.15
C ALA A 189 -6.79 -7.12 -17.68
N ILE A 190 -7.57 -6.20 -18.24
CA ILE A 190 -7.76 -6.06 -19.70
C ILE A 190 -6.44 -5.79 -20.42
N ILE A 191 -5.55 -5.00 -19.82
CA ILE A 191 -4.26 -4.65 -20.44
C ILE A 191 -3.22 -5.75 -20.19
N TYR A 192 -3.10 -6.21 -18.95
CA TYR A 192 -2.00 -7.10 -18.55
C TYR A 192 -2.22 -8.55 -18.96
N LEU A 193 -3.44 -9.09 -18.87
CA LEU A 193 -3.68 -10.51 -19.13
C LEU A 193 -3.39 -10.93 -20.57
N PRO A 194 -3.76 -10.16 -21.62
CA PRO A 194 -3.37 -10.50 -22.99
C PRO A 194 -1.86 -10.46 -23.18
N ILE A 195 -1.17 -9.45 -22.61
CA ILE A 195 0.29 -9.33 -22.69
C ILE A 195 0.95 -10.55 -22.01
N TYR A 196 0.47 -10.92 -20.83
CA TYR A 196 0.95 -12.07 -20.09
C TYR A 196 0.74 -13.38 -20.84
N ALA A 197 -0.47 -13.60 -21.37
CA ALA A 197 -0.81 -14.81 -22.10
C ALA A 197 0.07 -14.99 -23.35
N LEU A 198 0.33 -13.90 -24.09
CA LEU A 198 1.02 -13.97 -25.38
C LEU A 198 2.54 -13.88 -25.28
N PHE A 199 3.09 -13.07 -24.37
CA PHE A 199 4.50 -12.66 -24.42
C PHE A 199 5.33 -13.01 -23.19
N LEU A 200 4.71 -13.17 -22.01
CA LEU A 200 5.45 -13.34 -20.76
C LEU A 200 5.68 -14.82 -20.42
N PRO A 201 6.81 -15.12 -19.73
CA PRO A 201 7.11 -16.48 -19.31
C PRO A 201 6.14 -16.93 -18.22
N LYS A 202 5.76 -18.21 -18.29
CA LYS A 202 4.72 -18.83 -17.47
C LYS A 202 5.36 -19.87 -16.58
N HIS A 203 5.56 -19.55 -15.31
CA HIS A 203 6.20 -20.48 -14.36
C HIS A 203 5.16 -21.19 -13.47
N PHE A 204 3.88 -20.86 -13.59
CA PHE A 204 2.83 -21.45 -12.77
C PHE A 204 2.67 -22.97 -12.93
N MET A 205 3.17 -23.57 -14.02
CA MET A 205 3.14 -25.03 -14.20
C MET A 205 4.15 -25.76 -13.31
N GLU A 206 5.19 -25.06 -12.83
CA GLU A 206 6.25 -25.60 -11.98
C GLU A 206 5.98 -25.35 -10.49
N VAL A 207 4.98 -24.54 -10.18
CA VAL A 207 4.59 -24.19 -8.81
C VAL A 207 3.43 -25.07 -8.34
N SER A 208 3.44 -25.45 -7.06
CA SER A 208 2.30 -26.10 -6.41
C SER A 208 0.99 -25.33 -6.62
N SER A 209 -0.04 -26.02 -7.10
CA SER A 209 -1.37 -25.46 -7.33
C SER A 209 -1.99 -24.89 -6.05
N VAL A 210 -1.66 -25.46 -4.88
CA VAL A 210 -2.10 -24.96 -3.57
C VAL A 210 -1.46 -23.60 -3.26
N HIS A 211 -0.16 -23.42 -3.54
CA HIS A 211 0.51 -22.13 -3.34
C HIS A 211 -0.07 -21.06 -4.25
N LEU A 212 -0.33 -21.39 -5.52
CA LEU A 212 -1.00 -20.48 -6.45
C LEU A 212 -2.40 -20.13 -5.98
N ALA A 213 -3.20 -21.10 -5.52
CA ALA A 213 -4.54 -20.84 -5.02
C ALA A 213 -4.52 -19.90 -3.80
N ILE A 214 -3.63 -20.15 -2.83
CA ILE A 214 -3.44 -19.30 -1.64
C ILE A 214 -3.08 -17.87 -2.07
N GLN A 215 -2.06 -17.73 -2.93
CA GLN A 215 -1.59 -16.41 -3.37
C GLN A 215 -2.63 -15.68 -4.22
N GLY A 216 -3.33 -16.39 -5.10
CA GLY A 216 -4.41 -15.84 -5.92
C GLY A 216 -5.58 -15.34 -5.11
N ILE A 217 -6.07 -16.16 -4.17
CA ILE A 217 -7.16 -15.76 -3.27
C ILE A 217 -6.73 -14.57 -2.41
N PHE A 218 -5.53 -14.62 -1.84
CA PHE A 218 -5.04 -13.56 -0.98
C PHE A 218 -4.85 -12.24 -1.75
N HIS A 219 -4.08 -12.25 -2.84
CA HIS A 219 -3.79 -11.04 -3.60
C HIS A 219 -4.98 -10.55 -4.43
N GLY A 220 -5.79 -11.44 -4.98
CA GLY A 220 -6.93 -11.10 -5.85
C GLY A 220 -8.22 -10.77 -5.10
N VAL A 221 -8.50 -11.45 -3.99
CA VAL A 221 -9.74 -11.24 -3.21
C VAL A 221 -9.47 -10.39 -1.98
N PHE A 222 -8.59 -10.85 -1.09
CA PHE A 222 -8.38 -10.16 0.19
C PHE A 222 -7.77 -8.77 -0.02
N VAL A 223 -6.67 -8.68 -0.76
CA VAL A 223 -5.95 -7.40 -0.93
C VAL A 223 -6.73 -6.43 -1.82
N VAL A 224 -7.29 -6.87 -2.95
CA VAL A 224 -7.98 -5.95 -3.88
C VAL A 224 -9.36 -5.56 -3.35
N ILE A 225 -10.16 -6.55 -2.93
CA ILE A 225 -11.60 -6.35 -2.67
C ILE A 225 -11.84 -6.11 -1.18
N ILE A 226 -11.50 -7.09 -0.33
CA ILE A 226 -11.87 -7.05 1.09
C ILE A 226 -11.20 -5.87 1.80
N ALA A 227 -9.88 -5.72 1.64
CA ALA A 227 -9.13 -4.65 2.30
C ALA A 227 -9.62 -3.26 1.87
N THR A 228 -9.94 -3.07 0.59
CA THR A 228 -10.49 -1.79 0.12
C THR A 228 -11.86 -1.52 0.73
N LEU A 229 -12.76 -2.50 0.73
CA LEU A 229 -14.10 -2.34 1.30
C LEU A 229 -14.04 -2.03 2.80
N THR A 230 -13.20 -2.74 3.55
CA THR A 230 -13.02 -2.48 4.99
C THR A 230 -12.35 -1.13 5.23
N TYR A 231 -11.37 -0.74 4.41
CA TYR A 231 -10.74 0.57 4.52
C TYR A 231 -11.74 1.71 4.29
N VAL A 232 -12.57 1.62 3.25
CA VAL A 232 -13.63 2.59 2.99
C VAL A 232 -14.64 2.63 4.13
N ALA A 233 -15.08 1.47 4.62
CA ALA A 233 -16.01 1.37 5.74
C ALA A 233 -15.42 1.96 7.04
N ALA A 234 -14.12 1.82 7.26
CA ALA A 234 -13.39 2.43 8.37
C ALA A 234 -13.34 3.96 8.24
N ILE A 235 -13.00 4.49 7.06
CA ILE A 235 -12.99 5.94 6.79
C ILE A 235 -14.35 6.56 7.10
N GLN A 236 -15.45 5.93 6.66
CA GLN A 236 -16.81 6.42 6.91
C GLN A 236 -17.16 6.49 8.40
N ARG A 237 -16.52 5.67 9.26
CA ARG A 237 -16.84 5.55 10.70
C ARG A 237 -15.88 6.30 11.61
N LEU A 238 -14.61 6.41 11.23
CA LEU A 238 -13.54 7.01 12.05
C LEU A 238 -12.97 8.31 11.47
N GLY A 239 -13.30 8.62 10.22
CA GLY A 239 -12.70 9.71 9.46
C GLY A 239 -11.41 9.29 8.74
N ALA A 240 -11.11 9.97 7.63
CA ALA A 240 -9.99 9.63 6.74
C ALA A 240 -8.62 9.74 7.43
N PHE A 241 -8.39 10.82 8.20
CA PHE A 241 -7.11 11.04 8.87
C PHE A 241 -6.79 9.93 9.89
N LYS A 242 -7.70 9.68 10.84
CA LYS A 242 -7.52 8.65 11.88
C LYS A 242 -7.35 7.25 11.28
N THR A 243 -8.18 6.92 10.29
CA THR A 243 -8.10 5.63 9.58
C THR A 243 -6.77 5.48 8.86
N GLY A 244 -6.38 6.47 8.06
CA GLY A 244 -5.13 6.48 7.31
C GLY A 244 -3.92 6.36 8.24
N SER A 245 -3.86 7.17 9.29
CA SER A 245 -2.76 7.13 10.27
C SER A 245 -2.65 5.78 10.97
N ILE A 246 -3.74 5.11 11.37
CA ILE A 246 -3.61 3.79 12.00
C ILE A 246 -3.12 2.75 10.98
N VAL A 247 -3.64 2.81 9.75
CA VAL A 247 -3.30 1.84 8.71
C VAL A 247 -1.83 1.93 8.26
N THR A 248 -1.17 3.08 8.41
CA THR A 248 0.29 3.18 8.13
C THR A 248 1.12 2.25 9.01
N LEU A 249 0.59 1.73 10.12
CA LEU A 249 1.30 0.77 10.98
C LEU A 249 1.34 -0.66 10.42
N ALA A 250 0.48 -1.01 9.45
CA ALA A 250 0.38 -2.38 8.94
C ALA A 250 1.72 -2.97 8.42
N PRO A 251 2.54 -2.22 7.66
CA PRO A 251 3.82 -2.73 7.15
C PRO A 251 4.86 -2.94 8.25
N PHE A 252 4.79 -2.18 9.35
CA PHE A 252 5.67 -2.34 10.50
C PHE A 252 5.36 -3.63 11.26
N ILE A 253 4.08 -3.97 11.39
CA ILE A 253 3.64 -5.27 11.93
C ILE A 253 4.15 -6.40 11.04
N ALA A 254 4.07 -6.24 9.71
CA ALA A 254 4.59 -7.23 8.77
C ALA A 254 6.10 -7.45 8.94
N ALA A 255 6.89 -6.38 9.11
CA ALA A 255 8.33 -6.49 9.36
C ALA A 255 8.65 -7.29 10.64
N ILE A 256 7.86 -7.13 11.70
CA ILE A 256 8.01 -7.90 12.95
C ILE A 256 7.62 -9.36 12.74
N LEU A 257 6.50 -9.62 12.06
CA LEU A 257 6.02 -10.98 11.79
C LEU A 257 6.90 -11.74 10.79
N ALA A 258 7.66 -11.03 9.95
CA ALA A 258 8.63 -11.66 9.04
C ALA A 258 9.73 -12.43 9.79
N VAL A 259 10.03 -12.05 11.05
CA VAL A 259 11.03 -12.76 11.85
C VAL A 259 10.62 -14.21 12.12
N PRO A 260 9.50 -14.49 12.81
CA PRO A 260 9.09 -15.87 13.05
C PRO A 260 8.52 -16.59 11.82
N LEU A 261 7.96 -15.87 10.84
CA LEU A 261 7.25 -16.50 9.72
C LEU A 261 8.12 -16.74 8.49
N LEU A 262 9.14 -15.91 8.26
CA LEU A 262 10.00 -15.96 7.08
C LEU A 262 11.49 -16.17 7.42
N ASP A 263 11.80 -16.32 8.71
CA ASP A 263 13.17 -16.45 9.23
C ASP A 263 14.07 -15.25 8.86
N GLU A 264 13.48 -14.06 8.75
CA GLU A 264 14.21 -12.82 8.46
C GLU A 264 14.71 -12.17 9.75
N SER A 265 15.96 -11.71 9.79
CA SER A 265 16.49 -10.98 10.95
C SER A 265 16.13 -9.48 10.90
N LEU A 266 15.64 -8.91 12.01
CA LEU A 266 15.54 -7.47 12.18
C LEU A 266 16.84 -6.89 12.74
N SER A 267 17.64 -6.27 11.88
CA SER A 267 18.85 -5.58 12.33
C SER A 267 18.50 -4.31 13.15
N PRO A 268 19.40 -3.87 14.05
CA PRO A 268 19.22 -2.61 14.77
C PRO A 268 19.05 -1.41 13.83
N SER A 269 19.72 -1.40 12.68
CA SER A 269 19.58 -0.36 11.66
C SER A 269 18.15 -0.28 11.13
N ILE A 270 17.56 -1.42 10.76
CA ILE A 270 16.17 -1.49 10.31
C ILE A 270 15.21 -1.03 11.39
N VAL A 271 15.42 -1.40 12.66
CA VAL A 271 14.58 -0.94 13.78
C VAL A 271 14.58 0.59 13.90
N VAL A 272 15.76 1.23 13.80
CA VAL A 272 15.87 2.71 13.81
C VAL A 272 15.08 3.33 12.64
N GLY A 273 15.22 2.78 11.44
CA GLY A 273 14.47 3.22 10.26
C GLY A 273 12.96 3.05 10.43
N LEU A 274 12.52 1.91 10.97
CA LEU A 274 11.11 1.63 11.25
C LEU A 274 10.51 2.64 12.24
N VAL A 275 11.19 2.89 13.36
CA VAL A 275 10.71 3.84 14.38
C VAL A 275 10.59 5.26 13.79
N GLY A 276 11.63 5.72 13.09
CA GLY A 276 11.62 7.06 12.51
C GLY A 276 10.56 7.24 11.41
N MET A 277 10.41 6.25 10.52
CA MET A 277 9.36 6.25 9.50
C MET A 277 7.96 6.20 10.13
N GLY A 278 7.77 5.38 11.16
CA GLY A 278 6.50 5.27 11.88
C GLY A 278 6.10 6.59 12.53
N ILE A 279 7.01 7.26 13.26
CA ILE A 279 6.76 8.57 13.88
C ILE A 279 6.42 9.61 12.82
N GLY A 280 7.22 9.67 11.74
CA GLY A 280 7.03 10.61 10.65
C GLY A 280 5.68 10.44 9.96
N ALA A 281 5.29 9.21 9.63
CA ALA A 281 4.03 8.90 8.94
C ALA A 281 2.80 9.07 9.83
N LEU A 282 2.89 8.72 11.13
CA LEU A 282 1.78 8.86 12.08
C LEU A 282 1.48 10.31 12.42
N GLN A 283 2.50 11.17 12.45
CA GLN A 283 2.40 12.56 12.86
C GLN A 283 1.69 12.74 14.22
N PRO A 284 2.15 12.05 15.30
CA PRO A 284 1.43 11.97 16.58
C PRO A 284 1.12 13.35 17.18
N TRP A 285 1.96 14.36 16.91
CA TRP A 285 1.73 15.75 17.32
C TRP A 285 0.41 16.36 16.79
N ARG A 286 -0.15 15.86 15.69
CA ARG A 286 -1.44 16.32 15.16
C ARG A 286 -2.63 15.80 15.96
N TRP A 287 -2.50 14.61 16.56
CA TRP A 287 -3.60 13.99 17.31
C TRP A 287 -3.90 14.78 18.58
N PHE A 288 -2.86 15.15 19.33
CA PHE A 288 -2.98 15.95 20.56
C PHE A 288 -3.60 17.34 20.34
N ARG A 289 -3.40 17.94 19.15
CA ARG A 289 -4.01 19.25 18.80
C ARG A 289 -5.48 19.16 18.39
N GLN A 290 -5.88 18.10 17.69
CA GLN A 290 -7.29 17.94 17.30
C GLN A 290 -8.17 17.65 18.52
N ASP A 291 -7.71 16.79 19.43
CA ASP A 291 -8.46 16.46 20.64
C ASP A 291 -8.62 17.69 21.55
N SER A 292 -7.60 18.55 21.66
CA SER A 292 -7.70 19.80 22.44
C SER A 292 -8.60 20.85 21.79
N LEU A 293 -8.65 20.95 20.45
CA LEU A 293 -9.57 21.86 19.77
C LEU A 293 -11.03 21.39 19.88
N ALA A 294 -11.26 20.08 19.71
CA ALA A 294 -12.59 19.47 19.88
C ALA A 294 -13.10 19.63 21.32
N GLN A 295 -12.22 19.47 22.32
CA GLN A 295 -12.54 19.73 23.72
C GLN A 295 -12.92 21.19 23.97
N LYS A 296 -12.22 22.16 23.35
CA LYS A 296 -12.56 23.58 23.46
C LYS A 296 -13.93 23.91 22.86
N ILE A 297 -14.23 23.40 21.67
CA ILE A 297 -15.54 23.60 21.02
C ILE A 297 -16.65 22.96 21.86
N GLN A 298 -16.41 21.78 22.42
CA GLN A 298 -17.38 21.08 23.25
C GLN A 298 -17.58 21.73 24.64
N GLN A 299 -16.58 22.47 25.13
CA GLN A 299 -16.71 23.32 26.33
C GLN A 299 -17.48 24.61 26.02
N GLN A 300 -17.23 25.25 24.87
CA GLN A 300 -18.00 26.43 24.44
C GLN A 300 -19.49 26.09 24.25
N ASN A 301 -19.81 25.00 23.55
CA ASN A 301 -21.20 24.56 23.34
C ASN A 301 -21.91 24.07 24.61
N LYS A 302 -21.21 23.95 25.75
CA LYS A 302 -21.80 23.65 27.07
C LYS A 302 -21.98 24.90 27.93
N GLN A 303 -21.40 26.02 27.52
CA GLN A 303 -21.48 27.31 28.20
C GLN A 303 -22.54 28.24 27.57
N ASP A 304 -22.98 27.94 26.34
CA ASP A 304 -24.16 28.49 25.68
C ASP A 304 -25.40 27.63 25.93
#